data_AF-A0A351GQW1-F1
#
_entry.id   AF-A0A351GQW1-F1
#
_cell.length_a   1.000
_cell.length_b   1.000
_cell.length_c   1.000
_cell.angle_alpha   90.00
_cell.angle_beta   90.00
_cell.angle_gamma   90.00
#
_symmetry.space_group_name_H-M   'P 1'
#
loop_
_entity.id
_entity.type
_entity.pdbx_description
1 polymer ?
#
loop_
_entity_poly.entity_id
_entity_poly.type
_entity_poly.pdbx_seq_one_letter_code
_entity_poly.pdbx_strand_id
1 'polypeptide(L)'
;KLRVGDWFNTSLSIGKNGGLSITSGTVILADFLDRRQSGTGSGTSTEIALDRLIIDPKNSVTNFRASLNQNGLGPFSGAINGAPIAGRLYATSLGPGVEVVSTDAAGVLMATDVVKRATGGSLKMELTPTSRKGELDGTIAIRDIRVQNSSFLLEILNAISIVGLLDQLRGAGMSLDEVDVKFRNTPEQVVIESATAFGPSVGISVDGYFFKQLGQLDLQGVISPIYALNAVGALLSGKGQGLIGFNFTIRGETDKPRVVVNPLSAFTPSLFREIFRRPAPNLAK
;
A
#
# COMPACT_ATOMS: atom_id res chain seq x y z
N LYS A 1 -2.50 -35.69 7.40
CA LYS A 1 -3.37 -34.53 7.09
C LYS A 1 -3.97 -34.05 8.40
N LEU A 2 -3.88 -32.76 8.70
CA LEU A 2 -4.37 -32.13 9.90
C LEU A 2 -5.39 -31.06 9.51
N ARG A 3 -6.61 -31.18 10.01
CA ARG A 3 -7.66 -30.17 9.87
C ARG A 3 -8.05 -29.68 11.26
N VAL A 4 -7.93 -28.37 11.48
CA VAL A 4 -8.35 -27.71 12.73
C VAL A 4 -9.33 -26.62 12.35
N GLY A 5 -10.62 -26.90 12.55
CA GLY A 5 -11.71 -26.02 12.09
C GLY A 5 -11.66 -25.77 10.57
N ASP A 6 -12.08 -24.57 10.17
CA ASP A 6 -12.09 -24.14 8.77
C ASP A 6 -10.87 -23.26 8.39
N TRP A 7 -10.09 -22.84 9.38
CA TRP A 7 -8.99 -21.89 9.20
C TRP A 7 -7.62 -22.55 8.98
N PHE A 8 -7.50 -23.86 9.24
CA PHE A 8 -6.24 -24.59 9.12
C PHE A 8 -6.47 -26.00 8.56
N ASN A 9 -6.02 -26.22 7.33
CA ASN A 9 -6.09 -27.51 6.66
C ASN A 9 -4.76 -27.80 5.96
N THR A 10 -3.93 -28.66 6.55
CA THR A 10 -2.55 -28.87 6.10
C THR A 10 -2.11 -30.33 6.08
N SER A 11 -1.03 -30.60 5.35
CA SER A 11 -0.31 -31.88 5.40
C SER A 11 1.02 -31.68 6.13
N LEU A 12 1.26 -32.43 7.20
CA LEU A 12 2.47 -32.36 8.02
C LEU A 12 3.39 -33.55 7.76
N SER A 13 4.70 -33.29 7.80
CA SER A 13 5.75 -34.30 7.85
C SER A 13 6.71 -33.96 9.00
N ILE A 14 7.27 -34.99 9.65
CA ILE A 14 8.28 -34.85 10.71
C ILE A 14 9.56 -35.49 10.20
N GLY A 15 10.64 -34.71 10.11
CA GLY A 15 11.96 -35.19 9.72
C GLY A 15 12.58 -36.10 10.80
N LYS A 16 13.53 -36.95 10.41
CA LYS A 16 14.26 -37.84 11.35
C LYS A 16 15.00 -37.07 12.46
N ASN A 17 15.24 -35.78 12.26
CA ASN A 17 15.84 -34.85 13.22
C ASN A 17 14.81 -34.10 14.10
N GLY A 18 13.53 -34.47 14.02
CA GLY A 18 12.45 -33.80 14.75
C GLY A 18 11.96 -32.48 14.10
N GLY A 19 12.49 -32.09 12.94
CA GLY A 19 12.04 -30.90 12.23
C GLY A 19 10.60 -31.05 11.71
N LEU A 20 9.76 -30.04 11.94
CA LEU A 20 8.38 -30.00 11.44
C LEU A 20 8.34 -29.35 10.05
N SER A 21 7.66 -29.99 9.11
CA SER A 21 7.43 -29.44 7.76
C SER A 21 5.95 -29.45 7.44
N ILE A 22 5.40 -28.28 7.12
CA ILE A 22 4.10 -28.17 6.47
C ILE A 22 4.35 -28.32 4.96
N THR A 23 3.70 -29.29 4.32
CA THR A 23 3.99 -29.68 2.93
C THR A 23 2.96 -29.18 1.91
N SER A 24 1.73 -28.95 2.37
CA SER A 24 0.64 -28.37 1.58
C SER A 24 -0.47 -27.86 2.50
N GLY A 25 -1.41 -27.08 1.97
CA GLY A 25 -2.59 -26.68 2.72
C GLY A 25 -3.09 -25.25 2.53
N THR A 26 -4.15 -24.93 3.26
CA THR A 26 -4.74 -23.59 3.36
C THR A 26 -4.74 -23.11 4.80
N VAL A 27 -4.32 -21.87 5.02
CA VAL A 27 -4.30 -21.20 6.33
C VAL A 27 -4.93 -19.81 6.22
N ILE A 28 -5.78 -19.45 7.18
CA ILE A 28 -6.24 -18.07 7.40
C ILE A 28 -5.28 -17.38 8.38
N LEU A 29 -4.61 -16.33 7.92
CA LEU A 29 -3.54 -15.67 8.68
C LEU A 29 -4.07 -15.04 9.97
N ALA A 30 -5.21 -14.34 9.92
CA ALA A 30 -5.80 -13.69 11.09
C ALA A 30 -6.10 -14.71 12.21
N ASP A 31 -6.77 -15.81 11.88
CA ASP A 31 -7.07 -16.88 12.83
C ASP A 31 -5.81 -17.55 13.38
N PHE A 32 -4.79 -17.75 12.54
CA PHE A 32 -3.51 -18.29 12.98
C PHE A 32 -2.82 -17.37 14.00
N LEU A 33 -2.83 -16.06 13.75
CA LEU A 33 -2.22 -15.07 14.64
C LEU A 33 -2.98 -14.94 15.97
N ASP A 34 -4.31 -14.94 15.94
CA ASP A 34 -5.14 -14.83 17.15
C ASP A 34 -5.03 -16.08 18.04
N ARG A 35 -4.83 -17.24 17.44
CA ARG A 35 -4.74 -18.54 18.14
C ARG A 35 -3.31 -18.91 18.51
N ARG A 36 -2.31 -18.15 18.05
CA ARG A 36 -0.93 -18.31 18.49
C ARG A 36 -0.85 -17.92 19.96
N GLN A 37 -0.99 -18.90 20.84
CA GLN A 37 -0.53 -18.75 22.21
C GLN A 37 0.96 -18.41 22.17
N SER A 38 1.38 -17.49 23.03
CA SER A 38 2.79 -17.20 23.35
C SER A 38 3.44 -18.41 24.02
N GLY A 39 3.43 -19.55 23.34
CA GLY A 39 4.16 -20.74 23.72
C GLY A 39 5.57 -20.60 23.20
N THR A 40 6.53 -20.82 24.08
CA THR A 40 7.93 -21.09 23.74
C THR A 40 7.96 -22.31 22.81
N GLY A 41 7.94 -22.06 21.50
CA GLY A 41 8.01 -23.09 20.48
C GLY A 41 9.31 -23.86 20.61
N SER A 42 9.20 -25.19 20.67
CA SER A 42 10.31 -26.14 20.65
C SER A 42 11.32 -25.76 19.56
N GLY A 43 12.59 -25.55 19.97
CA GLY A 43 13.67 -24.89 19.24
C GLY A 43 14.13 -25.56 17.95
N THR A 44 13.25 -25.68 16.96
CA THR A 44 13.55 -26.20 15.63
C THR A 44 13.12 -25.21 14.56
N SER A 45 13.87 -25.13 13.46
CA SER A 45 13.46 -24.41 12.27
C SER A 45 12.23 -25.07 11.65
N THR A 46 11.30 -24.25 11.16
CA THR A 46 10.05 -24.69 10.55
C THR A 46 10.06 -24.37 9.06
N GLU A 47 9.83 -25.39 8.24
CA GLU A 47 9.60 -25.22 6.79
C GLU A 47 8.09 -25.24 6.53
N ILE A 48 7.62 -24.23 5.81
CA ILE A 48 6.21 -24.02 5.51
C ILE A 48 6.02 -24.02 4.01
N ALA A 49 5.19 -24.95 3.52
CA ALA A 49 4.66 -24.95 2.17
C ALA A 49 3.13 -25.01 2.22
N LEU A 50 2.48 -23.93 1.77
CA LEU A 50 1.03 -23.82 1.66
C LEU A 50 0.63 -23.64 0.20
N ASP A 51 -0.51 -24.20 -0.17
CA ASP A 51 -1.14 -23.95 -1.46
C ASP A 51 -1.73 -22.54 -1.47
N ARG A 52 -2.29 -22.13 -0.31
CA ARG A 52 -2.92 -20.82 -0.13
C ARG A 52 -2.79 -20.30 1.30
N LEU A 53 -2.32 -19.06 1.45
CA LEU A 53 -2.37 -18.28 2.68
C LEU A 53 -3.39 -17.15 2.48
N ILE A 54 -4.50 -17.19 3.20
CA ILE A 54 -5.56 -16.18 3.14
C ILE A 54 -5.17 -15.04 4.09
N ILE A 55 -4.89 -13.85 3.55
CA ILE A 55 -4.56 -12.66 4.35
C ILE A 55 -5.85 -12.04 4.88
N ASP A 56 -6.82 -11.86 3.98
CA ASP A 56 -8.17 -11.37 4.26
C ASP A 56 -9.15 -12.00 3.24
N PRO A 57 -10.48 -11.78 3.35
CA PRO A 57 -11.46 -12.41 2.45
C PRO A 57 -11.26 -12.11 0.96
N LYS A 58 -10.57 -11.02 0.58
CA LYS A 58 -10.32 -10.62 -0.82
C LYS A 58 -8.91 -10.98 -1.27
N ASN A 59 -7.94 -11.04 -0.35
CA ASN A 59 -6.53 -11.17 -0.66
C ASN A 59 -5.95 -12.50 -0.16
N SER A 60 -5.30 -13.24 -1.07
CA SER A 60 -4.58 -14.47 -0.72
C SER A 60 -3.26 -14.59 -1.45
N VAL A 61 -2.29 -15.22 -0.79
CA VAL A 61 -1.00 -15.61 -1.34
C VAL A 61 -1.08 -17.08 -1.72
N THR A 62 -0.84 -17.37 -2.98
CA THR A 62 -0.74 -18.74 -3.51
C THR A 62 0.71 -19.21 -3.52
N ASN A 63 0.90 -20.53 -3.49
CA ASN A 63 2.24 -21.15 -3.47
C ASN A 63 3.14 -20.57 -2.38
N PHE A 64 2.58 -20.30 -1.21
CA PHE A 64 3.32 -19.67 -0.12
C PHE A 64 4.39 -20.63 0.42
N ARG A 65 5.62 -20.16 0.49
CA ARG A 65 6.78 -20.89 1.02
C ARG A 65 7.46 -20.02 2.07
N ALA A 66 7.81 -20.58 3.22
CA ALA A 66 8.59 -19.88 4.23
C ALA A 66 9.55 -20.83 4.95
N SER A 67 10.76 -20.35 5.23
CA SER A 67 11.75 -21.02 6.07
C SER A 67 11.96 -20.16 7.30
N LEU A 68 11.47 -20.63 8.45
CA LEU A 68 11.48 -19.85 9.69
C LEU A 68 12.42 -20.49 10.70
N ASN A 69 13.25 -19.68 11.35
CA ASN A 69 14.06 -20.11 12.48
C ASN A 69 13.21 -20.32 13.75
N GLN A 70 13.85 -20.68 14.84
CA GLN A 70 13.21 -20.97 16.13
C GLN A 70 12.42 -19.76 16.70
N ASN A 71 12.78 -18.54 16.29
CA ASN A 71 12.10 -17.30 16.68
C ASN A 71 10.95 -16.93 15.72
N GLY A 72 10.65 -17.77 14.72
CA GLY A 72 9.66 -17.50 13.69
C GLY A 72 10.09 -16.44 12.67
N LEU A 73 11.40 -16.23 12.51
CA LEU A 73 11.98 -15.23 11.60
C LEU A 73 12.63 -15.93 10.42
N GLY A 74 12.60 -15.28 9.25
CA GLY A 74 13.19 -15.84 8.04
C GLY A 74 12.46 -15.45 6.76
N PRO A 75 12.97 -15.90 5.61
CA PRO A 75 12.40 -15.54 4.31
C PRO A 75 11.08 -16.24 4.03
N PHE A 76 10.27 -15.61 3.20
CA PHE A 76 9.10 -16.21 2.56
C PHE A 76 8.96 -15.76 1.11
N SER A 77 8.16 -16.50 0.36
CA SER A 77 7.77 -16.18 -1.03
C SER A 77 6.38 -16.71 -1.34
N GLY A 78 5.80 -16.22 -2.43
CA GLY A 78 4.53 -16.69 -2.96
C GLY A 78 4.05 -15.80 -4.10
N ALA A 79 2.77 -15.88 -4.44
CA ALA A 79 2.18 -15.00 -5.44
C ALA A 79 0.80 -14.49 -5.02
N ILE A 80 0.59 -13.17 -5.09
CA ILE A 80 -0.72 -12.54 -4.87
C ILE A 80 -1.40 -12.42 -6.24
N ASN A 81 -2.46 -13.21 -6.45
CA ASN A 81 -3.20 -13.26 -7.72
C ASN A 81 -2.28 -13.42 -8.96
N GLY A 82 -1.23 -14.24 -8.85
CA GLY A 82 -0.24 -14.47 -9.91
C GLY A 82 0.98 -13.54 -9.90
N ALA A 83 0.91 -12.39 -9.23
CA ALA A 83 2.04 -11.47 -9.09
C ALA A 83 3.04 -12.02 -8.04
N PRO A 84 4.31 -12.24 -8.40
CA PRO A 84 5.28 -12.82 -7.47
C PRO A 84 5.63 -11.86 -6.34
N ILE A 85 5.68 -12.39 -5.12
CA ILE A 85 6.16 -11.67 -3.94
C ILE A 85 7.25 -12.48 -3.25
N ALA A 86 8.22 -11.78 -2.67
CA ALA A 86 9.20 -12.33 -1.75
C ALA A 86 9.30 -11.43 -0.52
N GLY A 87 9.80 -11.94 0.58
CA GLY A 87 9.89 -11.14 1.80
C GLY A 87 10.60 -11.86 2.92
N ARG A 88 10.59 -11.22 4.09
CA ARG A 88 11.13 -11.81 5.32
C ARG A 88 10.42 -11.29 6.55
N LEU A 89 10.35 -12.15 7.55
CA LEU A 89 10.06 -11.78 8.93
C LEU A 89 11.40 -11.50 9.64
N TYR A 90 11.51 -10.36 10.32
CA TYR A 90 12.74 -9.95 11.01
C TYR A 90 12.44 -9.43 12.41
N ALA A 91 13.44 -9.47 13.29
CA ALA A 91 13.27 -9.01 14.67
C ALA A 91 13.16 -7.49 14.75
N THR A 92 12.20 -7.00 15.54
CA THR A 92 12.17 -5.61 16.05
C THR A 92 12.02 -5.64 17.57
N SER A 93 12.14 -4.49 18.22
CA SER A 93 11.97 -4.37 19.68
C SER A 93 10.55 -4.68 20.17
N LEU A 94 9.55 -4.58 19.29
CA LEU A 94 8.12 -4.72 19.63
C LEU A 94 7.48 -5.97 19.02
N GLY A 95 8.27 -6.85 18.39
CA GLY A 95 7.81 -8.07 17.74
C GLY A 95 8.41 -8.26 16.34
N PRO A 96 7.95 -9.24 15.55
CA PRO A 96 8.44 -9.42 14.20
C PRO A 96 7.94 -8.29 13.27
N GLY A 97 8.87 -7.69 12.54
CA GLY A 97 8.59 -6.84 11.39
C GLY A 97 8.50 -7.68 10.11
N VAL A 98 7.87 -7.12 9.07
CA VAL A 98 7.69 -7.77 7.77
C VAL A 98 8.25 -6.86 6.68
N GLU A 99 9.10 -7.41 5.82
CA GLU A 99 9.49 -6.77 4.57
C GLU A 99 8.92 -7.61 3.41
N VAL A 100 8.29 -6.96 2.44
CA VAL A 100 7.75 -7.56 1.22
C VAL A 100 8.31 -6.81 0.02
N VAL A 101 8.75 -7.55 -0.99
CA VAL A 101 9.18 -7.01 -2.28
C VAL A 101 8.47 -7.73 -3.43
N SER A 102 8.29 -7.01 -4.53
CA SER A 102 7.82 -7.56 -5.79
C SER A 102 8.47 -6.84 -6.97
N THR A 103 8.77 -7.58 -8.03
CA THR A 103 9.18 -7.03 -9.32
C THR A 103 7.99 -6.74 -10.24
N ASP A 104 6.76 -6.96 -9.76
CA ASP A 104 5.51 -6.70 -10.46
C ASP A 104 4.55 -5.93 -9.55
N ALA A 105 4.87 -4.65 -9.32
CA ALA A 105 4.04 -3.76 -8.51
C ALA A 105 2.62 -3.65 -9.08
N ALA A 106 2.50 -3.54 -10.41
CA ALA A 106 1.23 -3.48 -11.10
C ALA A 106 0.34 -4.69 -10.77
N GLY A 107 0.88 -5.90 -10.86
CA GLY A 107 0.16 -7.13 -10.51
C GLY A 107 -0.34 -7.12 -9.07
N VAL A 108 0.51 -6.71 -8.11
CA VAL A 108 0.14 -6.61 -6.70
C VAL A 108 -0.96 -5.57 -6.46
N LEU A 109 -0.86 -4.38 -7.05
CA LEU A 109 -1.86 -3.32 -6.88
C LEU A 109 -3.20 -3.66 -7.53
N MET A 110 -3.20 -4.33 -8.69
CA MET A 110 -4.42 -4.81 -9.32
C MET A 110 -5.07 -5.94 -8.52
N ALA A 111 -4.25 -6.84 -7.95
CA ALA A 111 -4.74 -7.93 -7.11
C ALA A 111 -5.43 -7.45 -5.82
N THR A 112 -5.03 -6.28 -5.33
CA THR A 112 -5.56 -5.66 -4.11
C THR A 112 -6.62 -4.60 -4.38
N ASP A 113 -7.09 -4.49 -5.63
CA ASP A 113 -8.08 -3.51 -6.09
C ASP A 113 -7.68 -2.03 -5.89
N VAL A 114 -6.41 -1.74 -5.56
CA VAL A 114 -5.91 -0.37 -5.38
C VAL A 114 -5.93 0.40 -6.70
N VAL A 115 -5.62 -0.28 -7.80
CA VAL A 115 -5.72 0.26 -9.16
C VAL A 115 -6.46 -0.73 -10.06
N LYS A 116 -7.24 -0.22 -11.01
CA LYS A 116 -7.93 -1.09 -11.99
C LYS A 116 -7.02 -1.57 -13.09
N ARG A 117 -6.06 -0.75 -13.51
CA ARG A 117 -5.06 -1.09 -14.52
C ARG A 117 -3.74 -0.41 -14.21
N ALA A 118 -2.68 -1.19 -14.21
CA ALA A 118 -1.32 -0.71 -14.16
C ALA A 118 -0.41 -1.68 -14.92
N THR A 119 0.79 -1.24 -15.24
CA THR A 119 1.82 -2.06 -15.89
C THR A 119 3.19 -1.76 -15.30
N GLY A 120 3.97 -2.81 -15.06
CA GLY A 120 5.35 -2.72 -14.61
C GLY A 120 5.50 -2.27 -13.16
N GLY A 121 6.69 -1.75 -12.89
CA GLY A 121 7.12 -1.24 -11.60
C GLY A 121 7.55 -2.30 -10.59
N SER A 122 8.36 -1.87 -9.63
CA SER A 122 8.78 -2.67 -8.48
C SER A 122 8.15 -2.13 -7.20
N LEU A 123 7.86 -3.00 -6.24
CA LEU A 123 7.26 -2.66 -4.96
C LEU A 123 8.17 -3.12 -3.83
N LYS A 124 8.34 -2.27 -2.82
CA LYS A 124 8.84 -2.60 -1.49
C LYS A 124 7.84 -2.14 -0.46
N MET A 125 7.54 -2.98 0.52
CA MET A 125 6.71 -2.63 1.68
C MET A 125 7.41 -3.10 2.95
N GLU A 126 7.40 -2.26 3.97
CA GLU A 126 7.84 -2.62 5.32
C GLU A 126 6.69 -2.40 6.30
N LEU A 127 6.52 -3.32 7.25
CA LEU A 127 5.54 -3.24 8.33
C LEU A 127 6.24 -3.54 9.65
N THR A 128 6.05 -2.68 10.65
CA THR A 128 6.61 -2.86 11.99
C THR A 128 5.54 -2.73 13.06
N PRO A 129 5.52 -3.59 14.09
CA PRO A 129 4.58 -3.47 15.20
C PRO A 129 4.82 -2.19 16.00
N THR A 130 3.73 -1.61 16.52
CA THR A 130 3.79 -0.50 17.48
C THR A 130 3.65 -1.02 18.92
N SER A 131 3.70 -0.11 19.89
CA SER A 131 3.46 -0.45 21.31
C SER A 131 2.01 -0.83 21.59
N ARG A 132 1.08 -0.53 20.67
CA ARG A 132 -0.34 -0.86 20.78
C ARG A 132 -0.64 -2.14 20.00
N LYS A 133 -1.33 -3.08 20.65
CA LYS A 133 -1.67 -4.37 20.06
C LYS A 133 -2.55 -4.18 18.82
N GLY A 134 -2.19 -4.85 17.73
CA GLY A 134 -2.95 -4.82 16.47
C GLY A 134 -2.68 -3.58 15.61
N GLU A 135 -1.78 -2.70 16.03
CA GLU A 135 -1.31 -1.58 15.22
C GLU A 135 0.04 -1.90 14.55
N LEU A 136 0.15 -1.54 13.28
CA LEU A 136 1.38 -1.65 12.49
C LEU A 136 1.67 -0.29 11.84
N ASP A 137 2.91 0.17 11.96
CA ASP A 137 3.44 1.25 11.12
C ASP A 137 3.97 0.65 9.83
N GLY A 138 3.71 1.32 8.71
CA GLY A 138 4.01 0.82 7.39
C GLY A 138 4.58 1.86 6.45
N THR A 139 5.49 1.42 5.59
CA THR A 139 5.97 2.18 4.43
C THR A 139 5.79 1.35 3.17
N ILE A 140 5.46 2.03 2.05
CA ILE A 140 5.44 1.44 0.72
C ILE A 140 6.26 2.34 -0.18
N ALA A 141 7.14 1.74 -0.99
CA ALA A 141 7.87 2.38 -2.06
C ALA A 141 7.60 1.61 -3.36
N ILE A 142 7.06 2.28 -4.37
CA ILE A 142 6.89 1.76 -5.72
C ILE A 142 7.72 2.61 -6.67
N ARG A 143 8.39 1.97 -7.62
CA ARG A 143 9.23 2.62 -8.62
C ARG A 143 8.84 2.20 -10.02
N ASP A 144 8.94 3.13 -10.96
CA ASP A 144 8.76 2.93 -12.40
C ASP A 144 7.44 2.24 -12.80
N ILE A 145 6.34 2.67 -12.19
CA ILE A 145 5.01 2.13 -12.49
C ILE A 145 4.28 2.99 -13.51
N ARG A 146 3.45 2.36 -14.34
CA ARG A 146 2.51 3.08 -15.20
C ARG A 146 1.09 2.72 -14.83
N VAL A 147 0.27 3.72 -14.52
CA VAL A 147 -1.13 3.55 -14.13
C VAL A 147 -2.04 3.98 -15.28
N GLN A 148 -3.10 3.22 -15.54
CA GLN A 148 -4.11 3.54 -16.56
C GLN A 148 -5.50 3.56 -15.94
N ASN A 149 -6.38 4.41 -16.47
CA ASN A 149 -7.81 4.37 -16.18
C ASN A 149 -8.16 4.37 -14.68
N SER A 150 -7.39 5.13 -13.87
CA SER A 150 -7.75 5.36 -12.47
C SER A 150 -8.93 6.33 -12.40
N SER A 151 -10.10 5.87 -11.95
CA SER A 151 -11.31 6.69 -11.86
C SER A 151 -11.08 7.99 -11.08
N PHE A 152 -10.36 7.91 -9.96
CA PHE A 152 -10.00 9.08 -9.15
C PHE A 152 -9.19 10.11 -9.93
N LEU A 153 -8.12 9.66 -10.60
CA LEU A 153 -7.25 10.56 -11.36
C LEU A 153 -7.98 11.13 -12.57
N LEU A 154 -8.85 10.34 -13.23
CA LEU A 154 -9.68 10.82 -14.34
C LEU A 154 -10.62 11.94 -13.88
N GLU A 155 -11.29 11.78 -12.75
CA GLU A 155 -12.19 12.82 -12.20
C GLU A 155 -11.41 14.08 -11.83
N ILE A 156 -10.26 13.94 -11.18
CA ILE A 156 -9.40 15.07 -10.82
C ILE A 156 -8.96 15.83 -12.08
N LEU A 157 -8.39 15.13 -13.06
CA LEU A 157 -7.88 15.70 -14.32
C LEU A 157 -8.99 16.36 -15.16
N ASN A 158 -10.18 15.76 -15.17
CA ASN A 158 -11.34 16.32 -15.86
C ASN A 158 -11.82 17.63 -15.19
N ALA A 159 -11.86 17.68 -13.85
CA ALA A 159 -12.29 18.86 -13.10
C ALA A 159 -11.37 20.08 -13.29
N ILE A 160 -10.08 19.84 -13.52
CA ILE A 160 -9.09 20.90 -13.81
C ILE A 160 -8.94 21.17 -15.32
N SER A 161 -9.62 20.39 -16.16
CA SER A 161 -9.67 20.53 -17.62
C SER A 161 -8.28 20.59 -18.28
N ILE A 162 -7.34 19.74 -17.84
CA ILE A 162 -6.01 19.74 -18.45
C ILE A 162 -5.97 18.83 -19.68
N VAL A 163 -5.79 19.47 -20.83
CA VAL A 163 -5.56 18.84 -22.13
C VAL A 163 -4.31 17.94 -22.10
N GLY A 164 -4.38 16.78 -22.74
CA GLY A 164 -3.26 15.85 -22.91
C GLY A 164 -3.04 14.88 -21.74
N LEU A 165 -3.15 15.32 -20.48
CA LEU A 165 -3.03 14.40 -19.33
C LEU A 165 -4.19 13.41 -19.24
N LEU A 166 -5.40 13.88 -19.52
CA LEU A 166 -6.59 13.02 -19.53
C LEU A 166 -6.48 11.94 -20.61
N ASP A 167 -6.03 12.33 -21.81
CA ASP A 167 -5.84 11.41 -22.94
C ASP A 167 -4.71 10.43 -22.68
N GLN A 168 -3.61 10.89 -22.07
CA GLN A 168 -2.51 10.02 -21.66
C GLN A 168 -2.97 8.96 -20.66
N LEU A 169 -3.72 9.35 -19.63
CA LEU A 169 -4.20 8.40 -18.61
C LEU A 169 -5.20 7.37 -19.17
N ARG A 170 -5.98 7.75 -20.19
CA ARG A 170 -6.91 6.86 -20.91
C ARG A 170 -6.23 5.95 -21.93
N GLY A 171 -5.18 6.46 -22.58
CA GLY A 171 -4.43 5.77 -23.64
C GLY A 171 -3.22 5.00 -23.10
N ALA A 172 -2.02 5.55 -23.33
CA ALA A 172 -0.76 4.87 -23.02
C ALA A 172 -0.53 4.64 -21.52
N GLY A 173 -1.12 5.47 -20.66
CA GLY A 173 -0.97 5.47 -19.22
C GLY A 173 -0.08 6.59 -18.68
N MET A 174 -0.29 6.89 -17.40
CA MET A 174 0.47 7.87 -16.65
C MET A 174 1.65 7.17 -15.97
N SER A 175 2.86 7.54 -16.37
CA SER A 175 4.10 7.06 -15.73
C SER A 175 4.34 7.79 -14.41
N LEU A 176 4.66 7.02 -13.38
CA LEU A 176 5.05 7.45 -12.06
C LEU A 176 6.40 6.79 -11.75
N ASP A 177 7.44 7.61 -11.69
CA ASP A 177 8.82 7.16 -11.43
C ASP A 177 8.95 6.72 -9.97
N GLU A 178 8.26 7.43 -9.07
CA GLU A 178 8.34 7.22 -7.62
C GLU A 178 6.95 7.37 -6.98
N VAL A 179 6.57 6.39 -6.17
CA VAL A 179 5.41 6.47 -5.27
C VAL A 179 5.87 6.03 -3.89
N ASP A 180 5.65 6.87 -2.88
CA ASP A 180 5.99 6.58 -1.49
C ASP A 180 4.79 6.80 -0.58
N VAL A 181 4.58 5.90 0.36
CA VAL A 181 3.48 5.95 1.32
C VAL A 181 4.00 5.67 2.71
N LYS A 182 3.59 6.47 3.68
CA LYS A 182 3.76 6.24 5.11
C LYS A 182 2.38 6.20 5.76
N PHE A 183 2.10 5.11 6.46
CA PHE A 183 0.79 4.88 7.04
C PHE A 183 0.87 4.12 8.37
N ARG A 184 -0.21 4.21 9.15
CA ARG A 184 -0.48 3.31 10.27
C ARG A 184 -1.74 2.52 10.01
N ASN A 185 -1.64 1.22 10.16
CA ASN A 185 -2.76 0.30 10.10
C ASN A 185 -3.21 -0.05 11.52
N THR A 186 -4.42 0.35 11.91
CA THR A 186 -5.04 0.00 13.19
C THR A 186 -6.19 -0.98 12.96
N PRO A 187 -6.78 -1.58 14.01
CA PRO A 187 -7.98 -2.41 13.84
C PRO A 187 -9.16 -1.66 13.20
N GLU A 188 -9.28 -0.35 13.44
CA GLU A 188 -10.43 0.47 13.02
C GLU A 188 -10.21 1.14 11.65
N GLN A 189 -8.98 1.55 11.36
CA GLN A 189 -8.68 2.40 10.20
C GLN A 189 -7.26 2.22 9.67
N VAL A 190 -7.04 2.68 8.44
CA VAL A 190 -5.70 2.98 7.92
C VAL A 190 -5.53 4.49 7.91
N VAL A 191 -4.55 4.99 8.65
CA VAL A 191 -4.17 6.39 8.70
C VAL A 191 -3.02 6.60 7.72
N ILE A 192 -3.26 7.37 6.66
CA ILE A 192 -2.24 7.74 5.67
C ILE A 192 -1.66 9.08 6.13
N GLU A 193 -0.45 9.04 6.70
CA GLU A 193 0.29 10.23 7.12
C GLU A 193 0.76 11.01 5.89
N SER A 194 1.33 10.29 4.93
CA SER A 194 1.74 10.86 3.65
C SER A 194 1.70 9.79 2.56
N ALA A 195 1.24 10.17 1.39
CA ALA A 195 1.39 9.42 0.16
C ALA A 195 1.79 10.41 -0.94
N THR A 196 2.90 10.15 -1.63
CA THR A 196 3.39 10.96 -2.73
C THR A 196 3.56 10.12 -3.97
N ALA A 197 3.26 10.68 -5.12
CA ALA A 197 3.55 10.08 -6.42
C ALA A 197 4.13 11.13 -7.34
N PHE A 198 5.25 10.83 -7.98
CA PHE A 198 5.97 11.72 -8.88
C PHE A 198 6.27 11.00 -10.19
N GLY A 199 6.08 11.69 -11.30
CA GLY A 199 6.49 11.24 -12.62
C GLY A 199 6.74 12.44 -13.53
N PRO A 200 7.04 12.24 -14.83
CA PRO A 200 7.48 13.33 -15.71
C PRO A 200 6.47 14.47 -15.90
N SER A 201 5.17 14.16 -15.75
CA SER A 201 4.09 15.09 -16.08
C SER A 201 3.34 15.61 -14.85
N VAL A 202 3.44 14.93 -13.70
CA VAL A 202 2.63 15.22 -12.52
C VAL A 202 3.33 14.85 -11.22
N GLY A 203 3.10 15.67 -10.19
CA GLY A 203 3.33 15.33 -8.80
C GLY A 203 1.99 15.30 -8.03
N ILE A 204 1.80 14.32 -7.16
CA ILE A 204 0.60 14.14 -6.35
C ILE A 204 1.06 13.97 -4.90
N SER A 205 0.36 14.62 -3.97
CA SER A 205 0.45 14.33 -2.53
C SER A 205 -0.94 14.07 -1.96
N VAL A 206 -1.06 13.10 -1.06
CA VAL A 206 -2.31 12.69 -0.40
C VAL A 206 -2.05 12.39 1.07
N ASP A 207 -3.02 12.72 1.91
CA ASP A 207 -3.10 12.31 3.31
C ASP A 207 -4.57 12.03 3.69
N GLY A 208 -4.79 11.28 4.76
CA GLY A 208 -6.12 11.07 5.31
C GLY A 208 -6.36 9.68 5.88
N TYR A 209 -7.58 9.19 5.72
CA TYR A 209 -8.09 8.02 6.43
C TYR A 209 -8.85 7.07 5.51
N PHE A 210 -8.71 5.78 5.80
CA PHE A 210 -9.61 4.73 5.34
C PHE A 210 -10.23 4.05 6.56
N PHE A 211 -11.54 4.21 6.74
CA PHE A 211 -12.30 3.63 7.84
C PHE A 211 -12.77 2.23 7.46
N LYS A 212 -12.14 1.20 8.02
CA LYS A 212 -12.32 -0.20 7.59
C LYS A 212 -13.73 -0.71 7.80
N GLN A 213 -14.30 -0.41 8.96
CA GLN A 213 -15.65 -0.86 9.35
C GLN A 213 -16.74 -0.24 8.47
N LEU A 214 -16.53 1.02 8.07
CA LEU A 214 -17.47 1.76 7.23
C LEU A 214 -17.22 1.53 5.73
N GLY A 215 -16.05 1.00 5.35
CA GLY A 215 -15.62 0.91 3.95
C GLY A 215 -15.45 2.29 3.29
N GLN A 216 -15.16 3.33 4.08
CA GLN A 216 -15.17 4.72 3.65
C GLN A 216 -13.78 5.34 3.61
N LEU A 217 -13.58 6.23 2.64
CA LEU A 217 -12.40 7.06 2.46
C LEU A 217 -12.71 8.49 2.91
N ASP A 218 -11.73 9.14 3.52
CA ASP A 218 -11.68 10.58 3.68
C ASP A 218 -10.24 11.04 3.47
N LEU A 219 -9.94 11.37 2.21
CA LEU A 219 -8.62 11.77 1.75
C LEU A 219 -8.65 13.22 1.28
N GLN A 220 -7.52 13.89 1.39
CA GLN A 220 -7.25 15.17 0.76
C GLN A 220 -5.89 15.14 0.12
N GLY A 221 -5.67 16.00 -0.87
CA GLY A 221 -4.41 16.03 -1.57
C GLY A 221 -4.23 17.22 -2.47
N VAL A 222 -3.08 17.24 -3.14
CA VAL A 222 -2.71 18.23 -4.15
C VAL A 222 -2.17 17.50 -5.37
N ILE A 223 -2.68 17.86 -6.55
CA ILE A 223 -2.11 17.45 -7.83
C ILE A 223 -1.44 18.66 -8.49
N SER A 224 -0.20 18.49 -8.93
CA SER A 224 0.62 19.56 -9.53
C SER A 224 1.14 19.09 -10.88
N PRO A 225 0.61 19.62 -12.00
CA PRO A 225 1.16 19.32 -13.32
C PRO A 225 2.54 19.96 -13.50
N ILE A 226 3.55 19.17 -13.80
CA ILE A 226 4.96 19.62 -13.80
C ILE A 226 5.28 20.47 -15.03
N TYR A 227 4.59 20.28 -16.16
CA TYR A 227 4.76 21.15 -17.32
C TYR A 227 4.17 22.56 -17.11
N ALA A 228 3.34 22.77 -16.09
CA ALA A 228 2.83 24.10 -15.74
C ALA A 228 3.92 25.01 -15.16
N LEU A 229 5.10 24.47 -14.84
CA LEU A 229 6.26 25.21 -14.32
C LEU A 229 6.88 26.18 -15.33
N ASN A 230 6.65 25.98 -16.63
CA ASN A 230 7.22 26.83 -17.68
C ASN A 230 6.33 28.03 -18.07
N ALA A 231 5.13 28.17 -17.48
CA ALA A 231 4.17 29.20 -17.88
C ALA A 231 4.25 30.53 -17.08
N VAL A 232 5.08 30.61 -16.04
CA VAL A 232 5.17 31.81 -15.15
C VAL A 232 6.60 32.35 -15.10
N GLY A 233 7.22 32.49 -16.27
CA GLY A 233 8.57 33.03 -16.40
C GLY A 233 8.71 34.55 -16.15
N ALA A 234 7.67 35.28 -15.75
CA ALA A 234 7.73 36.76 -15.76
C ALA A 234 7.18 37.50 -14.53
N LEU A 235 6.59 36.83 -13.53
CA LEU A 235 5.87 37.57 -12.47
C LEU A 235 6.37 37.42 -11.03
N LEU A 236 7.29 36.51 -10.69
CA LEU A 236 7.77 36.38 -9.31
C LEU A 236 9.25 35.99 -9.25
N SER A 237 10.10 37.01 -9.15
CA SER A 237 11.57 36.96 -9.03
C SER A 237 12.09 36.38 -7.71
N GLY A 238 11.48 35.31 -7.19
CA GLY A 238 11.90 34.61 -5.99
C GLY A 238 12.02 33.11 -6.25
N LYS A 239 13.24 32.57 -6.12
CA LYS A 239 13.52 31.12 -6.16
C LYS A 239 12.57 30.41 -5.18
N GLY A 240 11.58 29.67 -5.72
CA GLY A 240 10.70 28.78 -4.94
C GLY A 240 9.18 29.03 -4.98
N GLN A 241 8.64 29.96 -5.78
CA GLN A 241 7.21 30.36 -5.70
C GLN A 241 6.32 30.00 -6.92
N GLY A 242 6.69 29.00 -7.74
CA GLY A 242 6.05 28.75 -9.05
C GLY A 242 5.31 27.42 -9.24
N LEU A 243 4.83 26.74 -8.20
CA LEU A 243 4.15 25.44 -8.38
C LEU A 243 2.63 25.63 -8.49
N ILE A 244 2.04 25.51 -9.69
CA ILE A 244 0.58 25.38 -9.83
C ILE A 244 0.15 24.04 -9.22
N GLY A 245 -0.80 24.07 -8.27
CA GLY A 245 -1.30 22.88 -7.58
C GLY A 245 -2.79 22.97 -7.29
N PHE A 246 -3.51 21.90 -7.58
CA PHE A 246 -4.95 21.80 -7.41
C PHE A 246 -5.27 20.94 -6.20
N ASN A 247 -5.92 21.52 -5.20
CA ASN A 247 -6.36 20.84 -4.00
C ASN A 247 -7.57 19.98 -4.36
N PHE A 248 -7.60 18.75 -3.87
CA PHE A 248 -8.74 17.86 -4.01
C PHE A 248 -9.05 17.14 -2.72
N THR A 249 -10.28 16.64 -2.62
CA THR A 249 -10.74 15.74 -1.58
C THR A 249 -11.43 14.53 -2.20
N ILE A 250 -11.33 13.39 -1.53
CA ILE A 250 -11.97 12.13 -1.91
C ILE A 250 -12.71 11.62 -0.68
N ARG A 251 -14.04 11.52 -0.75
CA ARG A 251 -14.87 11.10 0.38
C ARG A 251 -15.95 10.10 -0.01
N GLY A 252 -16.31 9.21 0.91
CA GLY A 252 -17.42 8.27 0.74
C GLY A 252 -16.96 6.82 0.61
N GLU A 253 -17.84 5.95 0.12
CA GLU A 253 -17.57 4.52 0.00
C GLU A 253 -16.44 4.25 -1.01
N THR A 254 -15.64 3.21 -0.74
CA THR A 254 -14.45 2.90 -1.54
C THR A 254 -14.77 2.53 -2.99
N ASP A 255 -15.96 1.99 -3.25
CA ASP A 255 -16.45 1.62 -4.58
C ASP A 255 -17.12 2.80 -5.33
N LYS A 256 -17.64 3.79 -4.60
CA LYS A 256 -18.28 5.01 -5.15
C LYS A 256 -17.83 6.29 -4.42
N PRO A 257 -16.54 6.61 -4.48
CA PRO A 257 -16.01 7.79 -3.81
C PRO A 257 -16.40 9.05 -4.57
N ARG A 258 -16.67 10.13 -3.85
CA ARG A 258 -16.91 11.46 -4.40
C ARG A 258 -15.60 12.24 -4.43
N VAL A 259 -15.15 12.63 -5.61
CA VAL A 259 -14.01 13.53 -5.79
C VAL A 259 -14.51 14.97 -5.92
N VAL A 260 -13.88 15.88 -5.17
CA VAL A 260 -14.10 17.33 -5.30
C VAL A 260 -12.76 18.00 -5.47
N VAL A 261 -12.61 18.80 -6.53
CA VAL A 261 -11.41 19.60 -6.80
C VAL A 261 -11.73 21.08 -6.62
N ASN A 262 -10.77 21.85 -6.12
CA ASN A 262 -10.83 23.31 -6.09
C ASN A 262 -9.87 23.90 -7.14
N PRO A 263 -10.35 24.26 -8.34
CA PRO A 263 -9.52 24.84 -9.40
C PRO A 263 -8.80 26.12 -8.97
N LEU A 264 -9.42 26.91 -8.08
CA LEU A 264 -8.88 28.21 -7.66
C LEU A 264 -7.63 28.07 -6.78
N SER A 265 -7.37 26.89 -6.21
CA SER A 265 -6.17 26.67 -5.40
C SER A 265 -4.87 26.72 -6.21
N ALA A 266 -4.97 26.63 -7.55
CA ALA A 266 -3.84 26.82 -8.46
C ALA A 266 -3.13 28.15 -8.22
N PHE A 267 -3.90 29.18 -7.85
CA PHE A 267 -3.42 30.54 -7.61
C PHE A 267 -3.05 30.80 -6.15
N THR A 268 -3.31 29.85 -5.25
CA THR A 268 -2.88 29.96 -3.86
C THR A 268 -1.35 29.77 -3.82
N PRO A 269 -0.58 30.78 -3.35
CA PRO A 269 0.86 30.63 -3.19
C PRO A 269 1.13 29.43 -2.28
N SER A 270 2.19 28.67 -2.56
CA SER A 270 2.49 27.41 -1.87
C SER A 270 2.52 27.55 -0.34
N LEU A 271 3.00 28.70 0.16
CA LEU A 271 3.06 29.04 1.59
C LEU A 271 1.68 29.09 2.28
N PHE A 272 0.60 29.40 1.56
CA PHE A 272 -0.75 29.51 2.12
C PHE A 272 -1.59 28.24 1.94
N ARG A 273 -1.12 27.24 1.19
CA ARG A 273 -1.90 26.02 0.90
C ARG A 273 -2.23 25.21 2.16
N GLU A 274 -1.34 25.23 3.14
CA GLU A 274 -1.54 24.50 4.40
C GLU A 274 -2.67 25.08 5.24
N ILE A 275 -2.98 26.38 5.11
CA ILE A 275 -4.05 27.05 5.88
C ILE A 275 -5.45 26.61 5.40
N PHE A 276 -5.59 26.25 4.13
CA PHE A 276 -6.86 25.82 3.55
C PHE A 276 -7.09 24.30 3.61
N ARG A 277 -6.15 23.54 4.17
CA ARG A 277 -6.25 22.09 4.35
C ARG A 277 -6.38 21.78 5.84
N ARG A 278 -6.98 20.63 6.15
CA ARG A 278 -6.81 20.09 7.51
C ARG A 278 -5.33 19.67 7.68
N PRO A 279 -4.77 19.73 8.90
CA PRO A 279 -3.45 19.18 9.16
C PRO A 279 -3.38 17.69 8.76
N ALA A 280 -2.22 17.26 8.26
CA ALA A 280 -1.98 15.85 7.99
C ALA A 280 -2.09 15.05 9.31
N PRO A 281 -2.57 13.79 9.26
CA PRO A 281 -2.58 12.93 10.44
C PRO A 281 -1.16 12.78 10.97
N ASN A 282 -0.98 12.87 12.29
CA ASN A 282 0.33 12.71 12.93
C ASN A 282 0.38 11.38 13.68
N LEU A 283 1.23 10.45 13.22
CA LEU A 283 1.35 9.13 13.82
C LEU A 283 2.02 9.12 15.21
N ALA A 284 2.62 10.24 15.65
CA ALA A 284 3.24 10.36 16.97
C ALA A 284 2.22 10.60 18.10
N LYS A 285 0.94 10.83 17.79
CA LYS A 285 -0.15 11.03 18.77
C LYS A 285 -1.15 9.87 18.66
#